data_AF-A0A1Z9EUE2-F1
#
_entry.id   AF-A0A1Z9EUE2-F1
#
_cell.length_a   1.000
_cell.length_b   1.000
_cell.length_c   1.000
_cell.angle_alpha   90.00
_cell.angle_beta   90.00
_cell.angle_gamma   90.00
#
_symmetry.space_group_name_H-M   'P 1'
#
loop_
_entity.id
_entity.type
_entity.pdbx_description
1 polymer ?
#
loop_
_entity_poly.entity_id
_entity_poly.type
_entity_poly.pdbx_seq_one_letter_code
_entity_poly.pdbx_strand_id
1 'polypeptide(L)'
;MIRRLQFITLGLCVMLITVPAVAQSWKNAGSKAAGYYSEYHGHSSHSHLYGAQNHASHYSNYLSTAETVDPSVARMAHDSIGNHLAKTQQHLGQLKNQAAVHKNAEGVKAISEVEGHVQDARLHQADLNKITIQKPIDPKAAKSTVEKMQSSIEKAIQGHGKLLETLGIEKPTVETSKSK
;
A
#
# COMPACT_ATOMS: atom_id res chain seq x y z
N MET A 1 -16.62 -31.97 61.54
CA MET A 1 -17.84 -31.64 60.79
C MET A 1 -17.75 -30.17 60.40
N ILE A 2 -17.54 -29.86 59.10
CA ILE A 2 -18.47 -29.11 58.22
C ILE A 2 -18.66 -27.63 58.70
N ARG A 3 -18.34 -26.54 57.98
CA ARG A 3 -18.44 -26.27 56.53
C ARG A 3 -17.57 -25.05 56.15
N ARG A 4 -17.00 -25.10 54.94
CA ARG A 4 -16.36 -23.99 54.22
C ARG A 4 -17.43 -22.99 53.75
N LEU A 5 -17.09 -21.70 53.67
CA LEU A 5 -17.77 -20.76 52.77
C LEU A 5 -16.73 -19.82 52.14
N GLN A 6 -16.49 -20.03 50.85
CA GLN A 6 -15.60 -19.25 50.00
C GLN A 6 -16.42 -18.11 49.40
N PHE A 7 -15.96 -16.86 49.56
CA PHE A 7 -16.46 -15.73 48.76
C PHE A 7 -15.56 -15.57 47.54
N ILE A 8 -16.08 -15.95 46.38
CA ILE A 8 -15.47 -15.74 45.07
C ILE A 8 -15.89 -14.34 44.61
N THR A 9 -14.97 -13.38 44.72
CA THR A 9 -15.09 -12.08 44.04
C THR A 9 -14.64 -12.25 42.59
N LEU A 10 -15.62 -12.37 41.68
CA LEU A 10 -15.41 -12.35 40.25
C LEU A 10 -15.08 -10.91 39.81
N GLY A 11 -13.80 -10.56 39.80
CA GLY A 11 -13.31 -9.30 39.26
C GLY A 11 -13.43 -9.30 37.74
N LEU A 12 -14.38 -8.53 37.22
CA LEU A 12 -14.56 -8.23 35.81
C LEU A 12 -13.30 -7.53 35.29
N CYS A 13 -12.38 -8.29 34.70
CA CYS A 13 -11.21 -7.74 34.02
C CYS A 13 -11.69 -7.10 32.72
N VAL A 14 -11.98 -5.80 32.77
CA VAL A 14 -12.19 -4.98 31.58
C VAL A 14 -10.89 -5.05 30.78
N MET A 15 -10.89 -5.81 29.69
CA MET A 15 -9.81 -5.75 28.71
C MET A 15 -9.81 -4.34 28.12
N LEU A 16 -9.01 -3.46 28.71
CA LEU A 16 -8.51 -2.26 28.04
C LEU A 16 -7.78 -2.75 26.79
N ILE A 17 -8.43 -2.62 25.63
CA ILE A 17 -7.77 -2.74 24.34
C ILE A 17 -6.80 -1.57 24.31
N THR A 18 -5.58 -1.76 24.80
CA THR A 18 -4.51 -0.78 24.68
C THR A 18 -4.17 -0.70 23.21
N VAL A 19 -4.72 0.30 22.53
CA VAL A 19 -4.21 0.71 21.22
C VAL A 19 -2.71 0.92 21.41
N PRO A 20 -1.83 0.27 20.62
CA PRO A 20 -0.39 0.39 20.81
C PRO A 20 -0.02 1.88 20.81
N ALA A 21 0.80 2.30 21.78
CA ALA A 21 1.20 3.68 22.01
C ALA A 21 1.80 4.37 20.76
N VAL A 22 2.18 3.57 19.76
CA VAL A 22 2.60 3.97 18.41
C VAL A 22 1.54 4.83 17.70
N ALA A 23 0.24 4.59 17.92
CA ALA A 23 -0.83 5.29 17.22
C ALA A 23 -1.04 6.75 17.71
N GLN A 24 -0.64 7.08 18.93
CA GLN A 24 -0.96 8.37 19.55
C GLN A 24 0.00 9.51 19.19
N SER A 25 1.22 9.24 18.71
CA SER A 25 2.19 10.30 18.38
C SER A 25 2.15 10.80 16.93
N TRP A 26 1.53 10.07 16.00
CA TRP A 26 1.64 10.35 14.57
C TRP A 26 0.59 11.34 14.04
N LYS A 27 -0.58 11.42 14.70
CA LYS A 27 -1.77 12.15 14.23
C LYS A 27 -1.88 13.62 14.69
N ASN A 28 -1.23 13.99 15.79
CA ASN A 28 -1.58 15.21 16.52
C ASN A 28 -0.89 16.47 15.98
N ALA A 29 -1.40 17.68 16.28
CA ALA A 29 -0.76 18.94 15.85
C ALA A 29 0.72 19.06 16.29
N GLY A 30 1.09 18.46 17.42
CA GLY A 30 2.48 18.33 17.87
C GLY A 30 3.36 17.44 16.99
N SER A 31 2.78 16.50 16.23
CA SER A 31 3.50 15.64 15.28
C SER A 31 3.96 16.46 14.07
N LYS A 32 3.08 17.29 13.48
CA LYS A 32 3.47 18.19 12.38
C LYS A 32 4.56 19.18 12.82
N ALA A 33 4.43 19.76 14.01
CA ALA A 33 5.45 20.62 14.61
C ALA A 33 6.78 19.88 14.92
N ALA A 34 6.71 18.57 15.19
CA ALA A 34 7.87 17.69 15.38
C ALA A 34 8.41 17.08 14.08
N GLY A 35 7.89 17.47 12.91
CA GLY A 35 8.37 17.03 11.59
C GLY A 35 7.76 15.73 11.06
N TYR A 36 6.67 15.24 11.64
CA TYR A 36 5.92 14.09 11.11
C TYR A 36 4.99 14.55 9.97
N TYR A 37 5.35 14.21 8.74
CA TYR A 37 4.52 14.39 7.54
C TYR A 37 3.88 13.08 7.09
N SER A 38 3.58 12.22 8.06
CA SER A 38 3.14 10.85 7.83
C SER A 38 1.76 10.77 7.18
N GLU A 39 0.86 11.68 7.53
CA GLU A 39 -0.44 11.83 6.88
C GLU A 39 -0.27 12.15 5.39
N TYR A 40 0.52 13.17 5.05
CA TYR A 40 0.78 13.53 3.65
C TYR A 40 1.42 12.40 2.87
N HIS A 41 2.51 11.81 3.37
CA HIS A 41 3.20 10.75 2.67
C HIS A 41 2.37 9.47 2.60
N GLY A 42 1.64 9.12 3.67
CA GLY A 42 0.74 7.96 3.71
C GLY A 42 -0.42 8.09 2.72
N HIS A 43 -1.07 9.26 2.64
CA HIS A 43 -2.12 9.50 1.65
C HIS A 43 -1.58 9.54 0.22
N SER A 44 -0.39 10.12 0.02
CA SER A 44 0.22 10.20 -1.30
C SER A 44 0.65 8.82 -1.82
N SER A 45 1.29 7.98 -0.99
CA SER A 45 1.61 6.59 -1.36
C SER A 45 0.35 5.77 -1.62
N HIS A 46 -0.72 5.99 -0.85
CA HIS A 46 -2.01 5.36 -1.10
C HIS A 46 -2.56 5.74 -2.49
N SER A 47 -2.66 7.03 -2.78
CA SER A 47 -3.14 7.53 -4.07
C SER A 47 -2.32 6.95 -5.24
N HIS A 48 -1.00 6.92 -5.11
CA HIS A 48 -0.14 6.38 -6.15
C HIS A 48 -0.28 4.86 -6.33
N LEU A 49 -0.45 4.08 -5.26
CA LEU A 49 -0.75 2.64 -5.35
C LEU A 49 -2.03 2.35 -6.14
N TYR A 50 -3.11 3.08 -5.85
CA TYR A 50 -4.36 2.94 -6.60
C TYR A 50 -4.22 3.41 -8.05
N GLY A 51 -3.44 4.47 -8.30
CA GLY A 51 -3.11 4.88 -9.67
C GLY A 51 -2.39 3.78 -10.45
N ALA A 52 -1.40 3.11 -9.85
CA ALA A 52 -0.72 1.97 -10.46
C ALA A 52 -1.71 0.83 -10.76
N GLN A 53 -2.58 0.49 -9.80
CA GLN A 53 -3.58 -0.57 -9.96
C GLN A 53 -4.57 -0.26 -11.09
N ASN A 54 -5.05 0.98 -11.17
CA ASN A 54 -6.00 1.41 -12.20
C ASN A 54 -5.38 1.29 -13.59
N HIS A 55 -4.16 1.80 -13.80
CA HIS A 55 -3.47 1.69 -15.09
C HIS A 55 -3.17 0.23 -15.45
N ALA A 56 -2.75 -0.59 -14.48
CA ALA A 56 -2.54 -2.02 -14.70
C ALA A 56 -3.84 -2.74 -15.09
N SER A 57 -4.97 -2.41 -14.45
CA SER A 57 -6.29 -2.95 -14.79
C SER A 57 -6.74 -2.54 -16.19
N HIS A 58 -6.63 -1.26 -16.55
CA HIS A 58 -6.97 -0.80 -17.89
C HIS A 58 -6.14 -1.48 -18.97
N TYR A 59 -4.84 -1.65 -18.72
CA TYR A 59 -3.97 -2.34 -19.66
C TYR A 59 -4.28 -3.84 -19.75
N SER A 60 -4.55 -4.51 -18.63
CA SER A 60 -5.00 -5.92 -18.61
C SER A 60 -6.30 -6.14 -19.40
N ASN A 61 -7.24 -5.20 -19.30
CA ASN A 61 -8.49 -5.24 -20.07
C ASN A 61 -8.21 -5.08 -21.57
N TYR A 62 -7.37 -4.12 -21.96
CA TYR A 62 -6.93 -3.95 -23.34
C TYR A 62 -6.28 -5.23 -23.89
N LEU A 63 -5.36 -5.84 -23.13
CA LEU A 63 -4.67 -7.08 -23.50
C LEU A 63 -5.63 -8.27 -23.62
N SER A 64 -6.79 -8.24 -22.97
CA SER A 64 -7.79 -9.31 -23.06
C SER A 64 -8.56 -9.32 -24.38
N THR A 65 -8.58 -8.20 -25.10
CA THR A 65 -9.30 -8.06 -26.37
C THR A 65 -8.37 -7.85 -27.57
N ALA A 66 -7.10 -7.52 -27.33
CA ALA A 66 -6.15 -7.21 -28.38
C ALA A 66 -5.62 -8.50 -29.07
N GLU A 67 -5.78 -8.60 -30.38
CA GLU A 67 -5.11 -9.63 -31.19
C GLU A 67 -3.63 -9.31 -31.38
N THR A 68 -3.30 -8.02 -31.49
CA THR A 68 -1.93 -7.48 -31.51
C THR A 68 -1.86 -6.28 -30.58
N VAL A 69 -0.74 -6.11 -29.88
CA VAL A 69 -0.55 -4.99 -28.95
C VAL A 69 0.06 -3.81 -29.68
N ASP A 70 -0.60 -2.66 -29.61
CA ASP A 70 -0.08 -1.39 -30.08
C ASP A 70 1.10 -0.96 -29.19
N PRO A 71 2.31 -0.76 -29.75
CA PRO A 71 3.49 -0.38 -28.96
C PRO A 71 3.34 0.96 -28.21
N SER A 72 2.49 1.87 -28.70
CA SER A 72 2.19 3.13 -28.03
C SER A 72 1.35 2.93 -26.77
N VAL A 73 0.34 2.06 -26.84
CA VAL A 73 -0.50 1.70 -25.68
C VAL A 73 0.35 1.01 -24.62
N ALA A 74 1.17 0.04 -25.03
CA ALA A 74 2.12 -0.65 -24.14
C ALA A 74 3.02 0.35 -23.40
N ARG A 75 3.69 1.24 -24.13
CA ARG A 75 4.60 2.24 -23.55
C ARG A 75 3.91 3.16 -22.55
N MET A 76 2.76 3.73 -22.92
CA MET A 76 2.01 4.63 -22.04
C MET A 76 1.55 3.93 -20.76
N ALA A 77 1.07 2.69 -20.87
CA ALA A 77 0.68 1.90 -19.71
C ALA A 77 1.88 1.67 -18.78
N HIS A 78 3.03 1.27 -19.34
CA HIS A 78 4.23 0.97 -18.57
C HIS A 78 4.81 2.19 -17.88
N ASP A 79 4.88 3.32 -18.58
CA ASP A 79 5.38 4.58 -18.04
C ASP A 79 4.48 5.06 -16.90
N SER A 80 3.15 4.98 -17.09
CA SER A 80 2.18 5.38 -16.07
C SER A 80 2.29 4.50 -14.82
N ILE A 81 2.28 3.17 -14.98
CA ILE A 81 2.40 2.22 -13.88
C ILE A 81 3.75 2.42 -13.16
N GLY A 82 4.84 2.49 -13.91
CA GLY A 82 6.19 2.68 -13.38
C GLY A 82 6.34 3.98 -12.60
N ASN A 83 5.79 5.09 -13.11
CA ASN A 83 5.80 6.38 -12.43
C ASN A 83 5.03 6.33 -11.09
N HIS A 84 3.85 5.72 -11.08
CA HIS A 84 3.08 5.54 -9.85
C HIS A 84 3.83 4.68 -8.81
N LEU A 85 4.38 3.53 -9.22
CA LEU A 85 5.18 2.68 -8.32
C LEU A 85 6.42 3.40 -7.78
N ALA A 86 7.11 4.18 -8.62
CA ALA A 86 8.28 4.95 -8.21
C ALA A 86 7.92 6.02 -7.17
N LYS A 87 6.82 6.77 -7.38
CA LYS A 87 6.34 7.76 -6.41
C LYS A 87 5.88 7.12 -5.10
N THR A 88 5.23 5.97 -5.16
CA THR A 88 4.91 5.19 -3.96
C THR A 88 6.17 4.88 -3.15
N GLN A 89 7.24 4.38 -3.79
CA GLN A 89 8.50 4.09 -3.08
C GLN A 89 9.13 5.34 -2.47
N GLN A 90 9.08 6.48 -3.16
CA GLN A 90 9.59 7.74 -2.61
C GLN A 90 8.84 8.13 -1.33
N HIS A 91 7.51 8.05 -1.32
CA HIS A 91 6.70 8.36 -0.15
C HIS A 91 6.88 7.36 1.00
N LEU A 92 6.95 6.06 0.71
CA LEU A 92 7.27 5.03 1.71
C LEU A 92 8.66 5.25 2.31
N GLY A 93 9.65 5.62 1.50
CA GLY A 93 10.99 5.97 1.97
C GLY A 93 10.99 7.14 2.94
N GLN A 94 10.20 8.20 2.66
CA GLN A 94 10.03 9.32 3.60
C GLN A 94 9.35 8.89 4.90
N LEU A 95 8.29 8.07 4.82
CA LEU A 95 7.64 7.50 6.01
C LEU A 95 8.62 6.67 6.85
N LYS A 96 9.45 5.85 6.19
CA LYS A 96 10.43 4.99 6.87
C LYS A 96 11.49 5.80 7.57
N ASN A 97 11.99 6.85 6.91
CA ASN A 97 12.95 7.78 7.50
C ASN A 97 12.36 8.48 8.74
N GLN A 98 11.11 8.95 8.67
CA GLN A 98 10.43 9.52 9.83
C GLN A 98 10.27 8.50 10.96
N ALA A 99 9.80 7.29 10.64
CA ALA A 99 9.69 6.22 11.63
C ALA A 99 11.02 5.93 12.33
N ALA A 100 12.13 5.90 11.57
CA ALA A 100 13.47 5.67 12.10
C ALA A 100 13.96 6.82 13.00
N VAL A 101 13.83 8.08 12.56
CA VAL A 101 14.22 9.27 13.35
C VAL A 101 13.50 9.30 14.70
N HIS A 102 12.25 8.84 14.72
CA HIS A 102 11.43 8.80 15.92
C HIS A 102 11.47 7.45 16.67
N LYS A 103 12.43 6.58 16.34
CA LYS A 103 12.66 5.28 16.99
C LYS A 103 11.43 4.35 16.98
N ASN A 104 10.56 4.49 15.98
CA ASN A 104 9.41 3.62 15.76
C ASN A 104 9.84 2.38 14.96
N ALA A 105 10.44 1.40 15.64
CA ALA A 105 10.93 0.17 15.01
C ALA A 105 9.80 -0.65 14.35
N GLU A 106 8.62 -0.68 14.97
CA GLU A 106 7.44 -1.36 14.41
C GLU A 106 6.96 -0.71 13.13
N GLY A 107 6.91 0.64 13.10
CA GLY A 107 6.61 1.40 11.89
C GLY A 107 7.61 1.15 10.77
N VAL A 108 8.92 1.15 11.06
CA VAL A 108 9.96 0.83 10.07
C VAL A 108 9.76 -0.56 9.48
N LYS A 109 9.44 -1.56 10.32
CA LYS A 109 9.18 -2.92 9.87
C LYS A 109 7.94 -2.97 8.97
N ALA A 110 6.82 -2.41 9.41
CA ALA A 110 5.57 -2.39 8.64
C ALA A 110 5.72 -1.68 7.29
N ILE A 111 6.47 -0.57 7.24
CA ILE A 111 6.76 0.14 5.99
C ILE A 111 7.63 -0.71 5.05
N SER A 112 8.63 -1.39 5.60
CA SER A 112 9.53 -2.25 4.81
C SER A 112 8.78 -3.44 4.18
N GLU A 113 7.77 -3.99 4.86
CA GLU A 113 6.90 -5.03 4.30
C GLU A 113 6.12 -4.52 3.08
N VAL A 114 5.56 -3.30 3.15
CA VAL A 114 4.89 -2.67 2.01
C VAL A 114 5.87 -2.37 0.87
N GLU A 115 7.06 -1.86 1.18
CA GLU A 115 8.11 -1.63 0.17
C GLU A 115 8.50 -2.91 -0.57
N GLY A 116 8.52 -4.07 0.12
CA GLY A 116 8.76 -5.37 -0.49
C GLY A 116 7.75 -5.70 -1.58
N HIS A 117 6.46 -5.55 -1.31
CA HIS A 117 5.41 -5.77 -2.32
C HIS A 117 5.46 -4.78 -3.48
N VAL A 118 5.81 -3.52 -3.22
CA VAL A 118 6.03 -2.52 -4.29
C VAL A 118 7.24 -2.90 -5.14
N GLN A 119 8.29 -3.43 -4.53
CA GLN A 119 9.46 -3.92 -5.25
C GLN A 119 9.12 -5.12 -6.13
N ASP A 120 8.33 -6.07 -5.63
CA ASP A 120 7.83 -7.21 -6.42
C ASP A 120 7.03 -6.72 -7.64
N ALA A 121 6.15 -5.72 -7.47
CA ALA A 121 5.42 -5.11 -8.58
C ALA A 121 6.36 -4.48 -9.61
N ARG A 122 7.44 -3.82 -9.17
CA ARG A 122 8.46 -3.25 -10.08
C ARG A 122 9.26 -4.30 -10.82
N LEU A 123 9.55 -5.45 -10.20
CA LEU A 123 10.19 -6.57 -10.90
C LEU A 123 9.30 -7.06 -12.05
N HIS A 124 8.00 -7.22 -11.81
CA HIS A 124 7.06 -7.56 -12.88
C HIS A 124 6.91 -6.46 -13.93
N GLN A 125 6.98 -5.18 -13.56
CA GLN A 125 7.02 -4.07 -14.53
C GLN A 125 8.27 -4.14 -15.42
N ALA A 126 9.43 -4.49 -14.85
CA ALA A 126 10.66 -4.68 -15.61
C ALA A 126 10.56 -5.88 -16.56
N ASP A 127 9.95 -6.98 -16.14
CA ASP A 127 9.69 -8.13 -17.02
C ASP A 127 8.70 -7.79 -18.15
N LEU A 128 7.67 -6.99 -17.84
CA LEU A 128 6.71 -6.53 -18.83
C LEU A 128 7.40 -5.67 -19.90
N ASN A 129 8.33 -4.79 -19.51
CA ASN A 129 9.17 -4.03 -20.44
C ASN A 129 9.97 -4.94 -21.39
N LYS A 130 10.51 -6.06 -20.91
CA LYS A 130 11.24 -7.03 -21.76
C LYS A 130 10.34 -7.69 -22.79
N ILE A 131 9.07 -7.92 -22.47
CA ILE A 131 8.08 -8.48 -23.40
C ILE A 131 7.72 -7.45 -24.46
N THR A 132 7.53 -6.19 -24.09
CA THR A 132 7.02 -5.16 -25.01
C THR A 132 8.04 -4.59 -25.98
N ILE A 133 9.34 -4.87 -25.79
CA ILE A 133 10.36 -4.58 -26.80
C ILE A 133 10.45 -5.67 -27.89
N GLN A 134 9.82 -6.83 -27.67
CA GLN A 134 9.76 -7.90 -28.68
C GLN A 134 8.71 -7.56 -29.73
N LYS A 135 8.98 -7.92 -30.99
CA LYS A 135 8.07 -7.68 -32.12
C LYS A 135 7.75 -9.01 -32.83
N PRO A 136 6.47 -9.39 -32.98
CA PRO A 136 5.28 -8.76 -32.39
C PRO A 136 5.24 -8.92 -30.85
N ILE A 137 4.57 -8.01 -30.17
CA ILE A 137 4.35 -8.11 -28.72
C ILE A 137 3.27 -9.18 -28.49
N ASP A 138 3.57 -10.21 -27.71
CA ASP A 138 2.62 -11.26 -27.34
C ASP A 138 1.63 -10.75 -26.27
N PRO A 139 0.33 -10.57 -26.59
CA PRO A 139 -0.67 -10.09 -25.65
C PRO A 139 -0.89 -11.06 -24.47
N LYS A 140 -0.75 -12.38 -24.68
CA LYS A 140 -0.95 -13.37 -23.61
C LYS A 140 0.19 -13.33 -22.60
N ALA A 141 1.42 -13.26 -23.09
CA ALA A 141 2.60 -13.13 -22.23
C ALA A 141 2.60 -11.79 -21.47
N ALA A 142 2.24 -10.69 -22.15
CA ALA A 142 2.08 -9.40 -21.52
C ALA A 142 1.01 -9.43 -20.43
N LYS A 143 -0.16 -10.02 -20.73
CA LYS A 143 -1.28 -10.11 -19.78
C LYS A 143 -0.91 -10.90 -18.52
N SER A 144 -0.30 -12.06 -18.68
CA SER A 144 0.13 -12.87 -17.53
C SER A 144 1.11 -12.11 -16.62
N THR A 145 2.00 -11.30 -17.20
CA THR A 145 2.92 -10.46 -16.43
C THR A 145 2.19 -9.30 -15.73
N VAL A 146 1.22 -8.67 -16.39
CA VAL A 146 0.37 -7.64 -15.79
C VAL A 146 -0.44 -8.21 -14.61
N GLU A 147 -1.01 -9.41 -14.72
CA GLU A 147 -1.77 -10.05 -13.64
C GLU A 147 -0.90 -10.31 -12.39
N LYS A 148 0.35 -10.77 -12.59
CA LYS A 148 1.31 -10.92 -11.48
C LYS A 148 1.66 -9.57 -10.84
N MET A 149 1.87 -8.54 -11.66
CA MET A 149 2.10 -7.18 -11.18
C MET A 149 0.91 -6.65 -10.37
N GLN A 150 -0.32 -6.84 -10.86
CA GLN A 150 -1.55 -6.47 -10.15
C GLN A 150 -1.67 -7.19 -8.81
N SER A 151 -1.34 -8.48 -8.74
CA SER A 151 -1.35 -9.22 -7.48
C SER A 151 -0.35 -8.63 -6.46
N SER A 152 0.84 -8.23 -6.90
CA SER A 152 1.82 -7.56 -6.03
C SER A 152 1.38 -6.16 -5.61
N ILE A 153 0.76 -5.39 -6.50
CA ILE A 153 0.16 -4.08 -6.18
C ILE A 153 -0.96 -4.24 -5.16
N GLU A 154 -1.81 -5.25 -5.30
CA GLU A 154 -2.91 -5.52 -4.37
C GLU A 154 -2.39 -5.89 -2.97
N LYS A 155 -1.35 -6.73 -2.88
CA LYS A 155 -0.66 -7.00 -1.61
C LYS A 155 -0.08 -5.71 -1.00
N ALA A 156 0.51 -4.84 -1.82
CA ALA A 156 0.99 -3.55 -1.36
C ALA A 156 -0.16 -2.65 -0.85
N ILE A 157 -1.31 -2.60 -1.55
CA ILE A 157 -2.50 -1.85 -1.12
C ILE A 157 -3.02 -2.39 0.22
N GLN A 158 -3.13 -3.70 0.37
CA GLN A 158 -3.60 -4.34 1.61
C GLN A 158 -2.64 -4.06 2.78
N GLY A 159 -1.33 -4.26 2.56
CA GLY A 159 -0.30 -3.95 3.55
C GLY A 159 -0.30 -2.47 3.92
N HIS A 160 -0.43 -1.58 2.93
CA HIS A 160 -0.52 -0.14 3.14
C HIS A 160 -1.76 0.26 3.94
N GLY A 161 -2.90 -0.41 3.70
CA GLY A 161 -4.12 -0.19 4.49
C GLY A 161 -3.90 -0.48 5.98
N LYS A 162 -3.24 -1.60 6.30
CA LYS A 162 -2.86 -1.98 7.67
C LYS A 162 -1.82 -1.03 8.27
N LEU A 163 -0.87 -0.55 7.46
CA LEU A 163 0.11 0.44 7.87
C LEU A 163 -0.57 1.73 8.32
N LEU A 164 -1.49 2.28 7.52
CA LEU A 164 -2.20 3.51 7.88
C LEU A 164 -2.99 3.36 9.19
N GLU A 165 -3.70 2.23 9.36
CA GLU A 165 -4.39 1.91 10.61
C GLU A 165 -3.43 1.86 11.80
N THR A 166 -2.28 1.20 11.63
CA THR A 166 -1.24 1.08 12.67
C THR A 166 -0.66 2.44 13.07
N LEU A 167 -0.51 3.34 12.10
CA LEU A 167 -0.02 4.71 12.32
C LEU A 167 -1.13 5.67 12.79
N GLY A 168 -2.37 5.21 12.95
CA GLY A 168 -3.50 6.05 13.31
C GLY A 168 -3.88 7.07 12.22
N ILE A 169 -3.44 6.85 10.99
CA ILE A 169 -3.75 7.69 9.83
C ILE A 169 -5.05 7.16 9.22
N GLU A 170 -6.05 8.03 9.12
CA GLU A 170 -7.30 7.67 8.46
C GLU A 170 -7.04 7.37 6.98
N LYS A 171 -7.59 6.26 6.49
CA LYS A 171 -7.49 5.95 5.06
C LYS A 171 -8.17 7.08 4.28
N PRO A 172 -7.58 7.55 3.16
CA PRO A 172 -8.25 8.54 2.33
C PRO A 172 -9.67 8.06 1.98
N THR A 173 -10.68 8.87 2.28
CA THR A 173 -12.02 8.63 1.77
C THR A 173 -11.99 8.88 0.27
N VAL A 174 -12.38 7.87 -0.51
CA VAL A 174 -12.73 8.11 -1.92
C VAL A 174 -14.07 8.83 -1.87
N GLU A 175 -14.05 10.16 -1.74
CA GLU A 175 -15.23 10.96 -1.97
C GLU A 175 -15.63 10.74 -3.43
N THR A 176 -16.59 9.86 -3.64
CA THR A 176 -17.42 9.88 -4.82
C THR A 176 -18.19 11.19 -4.74
N SER A 177 -17.61 12.27 -5.26
CA SER A 177 -18.29 13.54 -5.36
C SER A 177 -19.58 13.28 -6.13
N LYS A 178 -20.71 13.33 -5.43
CA LYS A 178 -22.00 13.53 -6.09
C LYS A 178 -21.85 14.82 -6.87
N SER A 179 -21.74 14.72 -8.18
CA SER A 179 -21.91 15.85 -9.07
C SER A 179 -23.24 16.50 -8.70
N LYS A 180 -23.17 17.75 -8.24
CA LYS A 180 -24.32 18.65 -8.34
C LYS A 180 -24.50 19.06 -9.79
#